data_AF-A0A932YSJ6-F1
#
_entry.id   AF-A0A932YSJ6-F1
#
_cell.length_a   1.000
_cell.length_b   1.000
_cell.length_c   1.000
_cell.angle_alpha   90.00
_cell.angle_beta   90.00
_cell.angle_gamma   90.00
#
_symmetry.space_group_name_H-M   'P 1'
#
loop_
_entity.id
_entity.type
_entity.pdbx_description
1 polymer ?
#
loop_
_entity_poly.entity_id
_entity_poly.type
_entity_poly.pdbx_seq_one_letter_code
_entity_poly.pdbx_strand_id
1 'polypeptide(L)'
;MIRFSASVVAVVASLLFGFYLAFLNHLDPHQVGITWNVVDGTVAMQERSGWHITPPWVFVSRIDTRPTRVCITSSGVAVFNCKLVRFEPKAFREFVAVEGWRYWWLANRISFNLGYREEYRGMKDILRGYAFSSKQYPFIVVLRDIDEE
;
A
#
# COMPACT_ATOMS: atom_id res chain seq x y z
N MET A 1 -32.15 6.83 35.42
CA MET A 1 -31.95 5.78 34.41
C MET A 1 -32.23 6.39 33.04
N ILE A 2 -31.20 6.71 32.25
CA ILE A 2 -31.38 7.42 30.96
C ILE A 2 -31.85 6.42 29.90
N ARG A 3 -33.06 6.62 29.36
CA ARG A 3 -33.57 5.84 28.23
C ARG A 3 -33.26 6.59 26.93
N PHE A 4 -32.19 6.20 26.24
CA PHE A 4 -31.96 6.65 24.87
C PHE A 4 -32.99 6.00 23.94
N SER A 5 -33.59 6.77 23.03
CA SER A 5 -34.44 6.20 21.99
C SER A 5 -33.57 5.48 20.95
N ALA A 6 -34.11 4.41 20.34
CA ALA A 6 -33.38 3.65 19.31
C ALA A 6 -32.89 4.54 18.16
N SER A 7 -33.67 5.57 17.80
CA SER A 7 -33.32 6.57 16.79
C SER A 7 -32.06 7.37 17.15
N VAL A 8 -31.89 7.78 18.41
CA VAL A 8 -30.68 8.51 18.86
C VAL A 8 -29.45 7.60 18.80
N VAL A 9 -29.58 6.35 19.22
CA VAL A 9 -28.47 5.36 19.14
C VAL A 9 -28.08 5.11 17.69
N ALA A 10 -29.05 4.94 16.79
CA ALA A 10 -28.80 4.75 15.36
C ALA A 10 -28.07 5.95 14.73
N VAL A 11 -28.51 7.18 14.98
CA VAL A 11 -27.85 8.40 14.46
C VAL A 11 -26.41 8.51 14.95
N VAL A 12 -26.15 8.28 16.24
CA VAL A 12 -24.78 8.32 16.80
C VAL A 12 -23.91 7.22 16.18
N ALA A 13 -24.43 6.00 16.03
CA ALA A 13 -23.70 4.90 15.39
C ALA A 13 -23.36 5.20 13.92
N SER A 14 -24.31 5.76 13.14
CA SER A 14 -24.07 6.18 11.76
C SER A 14 -23.03 7.30 11.64
N LEU A 15 -23.03 8.28 12.55
CA LEU A 15 -22.02 9.34 12.58
C LEU A 15 -20.63 8.81 12.91
N LEU A 16 -20.50 7.93 13.92
CA LEU A 16 -19.24 7.29 14.28
C LEU A 16 -18.70 6.40 13.14
N PHE A 17 -19.59 5.66 12.47
CA PHE A 17 -19.23 4.83 11.32
C PHE A 17 -18.80 5.68 10.10
N GLY A 18 -19.52 6.77 9.82
CA GLY A 18 -19.14 7.74 8.79
C GLY A 18 -17.77 8.36 9.07
N PHE A 19 -17.51 8.77 10.32
CA PHE A 19 -16.21 9.27 10.74
C PHE A 19 -15.10 8.22 10.58
N TYR A 20 -15.37 6.97 10.95
CA TYR A 20 -14.43 5.86 10.79
C TYR A 20 -14.06 5.59 9.32
N LEU A 21 -15.04 5.60 8.41
CA LEU A 21 -14.82 5.39 6.98
C LEU A 21 -14.12 6.55 6.29
N ALA A 22 -14.46 7.79 6.67
CA ALA A 22 -13.90 9.00 6.05
C ALA A 22 -12.51 9.36 6.60
N PHE A 23 -12.31 9.30 7.92
CA PHE A 23 -11.11 9.84 8.58
C PHE A 23 -10.11 8.76 9.04
N LEU A 24 -10.51 7.81 9.92
CA LEU A 24 -9.70 6.64 10.37
C LEU A 24 -8.19 6.96 10.55
N ASN A 25 -7.21 6.31 9.92
CA ASN A 25 -7.07 5.12 9.04
C ASN A 25 -5.97 4.17 9.60
N HIS A 26 -5.68 2.96 9.07
CA HIS A 26 -4.78 1.99 9.74
C HIS A 26 -3.62 1.46 8.89
N LEU A 27 -2.41 1.46 9.47
CA LEU A 27 -1.17 0.90 8.94
C LEU A 27 -0.63 -0.21 9.85
N ASP A 28 -0.34 -1.37 9.27
CA ASP A 28 0.30 -2.48 9.98
C ASP A 28 1.78 -2.16 10.32
N PRO A 29 2.41 -2.81 11.32
CA PRO A 29 3.83 -2.60 11.69
C PRO A 29 4.86 -2.79 10.58
N HIS A 30 4.46 -3.39 9.46
CA HIS A 30 5.29 -3.70 8.30
C HIS A 30 4.91 -2.89 7.05
N GLN A 31 4.02 -1.92 7.19
CA GLN A 31 3.53 -1.08 6.10
C GLN A 31 3.91 0.38 6.30
N VAL A 32 4.14 1.08 5.19
CA VAL A 32 4.20 2.54 5.13
C VAL A 32 3.02 3.07 4.32
N GLY A 33 2.49 4.21 4.73
CA GLY A 33 1.44 4.91 4.00
C GLY A 33 2.03 6.03 3.15
N ILE A 34 1.92 5.97 1.82
CA ILE A 34 2.16 7.14 0.97
C ILE A 34 0.86 7.93 0.86
N THR A 35 0.82 9.12 1.45
CA THR A 35 -0.34 10.00 1.39
C THR A 35 -0.25 10.90 0.16
N TRP A 36 -1.39 11.14 -0.49
CA TRP A 36 -1.56 12.17 -1.52
C TRP A 36 -2.80 12.99 -1.22
N ASN A 37 -2.62 14.31 -1.08
CA ASN A 37 -3.72 15.24 -0.93
C ASN A 37 -4.15 15.74 -2.32
N VAL A 38 -5.41 15.51 -2.67
CA VAL A 38 -5.97 15.86 -3.99
C VAL A 38 -6.12 17.37 -4.18
N VAL A 39 -6.21 18.14 -3.08
CA VAL A 39 -6.48 19.60 -3.13
C VAL A 39 -5.23 20.41 -3.44
N ASP A 40 -4.10 20.07 -2.83
CA ASP A 40 -2.82 20.78 -2.98
C ASP A 40 -1.76 19.98 -3.77
N GLY A 41 -2.07 18.73 -4.13
CA GLY A 41 -1.15 17.82 -4.82
C GLY A 41 -0.02 17.27 -3.94
N THR A 42 0.02 17.58 -2.65
CA THR A 42 1.14 17.23 -1.77
C THR A 42 1.22 15.73 -1.53
N VAL A 43 2.43 15.19 -1.64
CA VAL A 43 2.73 13.79 -1.35
C VAL A 43 3.64 13.72 -0.12
N ALA A 44 3.23 12.95 0.89
CA ALA A 44 3.96 12.73 2.13
C ALA A 44 3.94 11.24 2.53
N MET A 45 4.63 10.89 3.62
CA MET A 45 4.74 9.52 4.10
C MET A 45 4.34 9.40 5.57
N GLN A 46 3.57 8.37 5.87
CA GLN A 46 3.19 7.91 7.21
C GLN A 46 4.09 6.73 7.58
N GLU A 47 5.13 7.01 8.35
CA GLU A 47 6.11 6.01 8.81
C GLU A 47 5.70 5.27 10.08
N ARG A 48 4.87 5.89 10.92
CA ARG A 48 4.41 5.27 12.17
C ARG A 48 3.34 4.23 11.86
N SER A 49 3.39 3.07 12.50
CA SER A 49 2.30 2.10 12.46
C SER A 49 1.12 2.53 13.35
N GLY A 50 -0.04 1.92 13.14
CA GLY A 50 -1.26 2.19 13.91
C GLY A 50 -2.25 3.11 13.20
N TRP A 51 -3.00 3.91 13.98
CA TRP A 51 -4.11 4.72 13.48
C TRP A 51 -3.71 6.16 13.14
N HIS A 52 -4.09 6.65 11.95
CA HIS A 52 -3.75 7.98 11.43
C HIS A 52 -4.97 8.75 10.92
N ILE A 53 -5.37 9.80 11.63
CA ILE A 53 -6.46 10.69 11.22
C ILE A 53 -6.04 11.44 9.95
N THR A 54 -6.68 11.11 8.83
CA THR A 54 -6.47 11.75 7.52
C THR A 54 -7.77 12.39 7.03
N PRO A 55 -7.76 13.61 6.49
CA PRO A 55 -8.96 14.18 5.86
C PRO A 55 -9.44 13.33 4.66
N PRO A 56 -10.74 13.34 4.32
CA PRO A 56 -11.30 12.50 3.26
C PRO A 56 -10.74 12.77 1.86
N TRP A 57 -10.20 13.98 1.61
CA TRP A 57 -9.51 14.33 0.36
C TRP A 57 -8.01 13.97 0.35
N VAL A 58 -7.51 13.34 1.42
CA VAL A 58 -6.16 12.77 1.50
C VAL A 58 -6.26 11.26 1.36
N PHE A 59 -5.74 10.75 0.26
CA PHE A 59 -5.73 9.32 -0.03
C PHE A 59 -4.41 8.69 0.42
N VAL A 60 -4.43 7.41 0.83
CA VAL A 60 -3.29 6.74 1.47
C VAL A 60 -3.01 5.40 0.82
N SER A 61 -1.89 5.28 0.10
CA SER A 61 -1.38 4.03 -0.48
C SER A 61 -0.63 3.25 0.57
N ARG A 62 -1.09 2.04 0.91
CA ARG A 62 -0.37 1.16 1.84
C ARG A 62 0.59 0.27 1.07
N ILE A 63 1.88 0.34 1.40
CA ILE A 63 2.96 -0.44 0.80
C ILE A 63 3.62 -1.27 1.89
N ASP A 64 3.76 -2.58 1.64
CA ASP A 64 4.50 -3.50 2.50
C ASP A 64 6.01 -3.29 2.32
N THR A 65 6.74 -3.12 3.42
CA THR A 65 8.20 -2.93 3.42
C THR A 65 8.96 -4.22 3.69
N ARG A 66 8.30 -5.38 3.79
CA ARG A 66 8.96 -6.66 3.98
C ARG A 66 9.70 -7.11 2.71
N PRO A 67 10.88 -7.75 2.86
CA PRO A 67 11.53 -8.44 1.75
C PRO A 67 10.57 -9.42 1.07
N THR A 68 10.40 -9.27 -0.24
CA THR A 68 9.50 -10.07 -1.07
C THR A 68 10.34 -10.80 -2.11
N ARG A 69 10.11 -12.12 -2.28
CA ARG A 69 10.72 -12.89 -3.36
C ARG A 69 9.98 -12.58 -4.67
N VAL A 70 10.69 -12.00 -5.63
CA VAL A 70 10.22 -11.77 -7.00
C VAL A 70 11.00 -12.65 -7.96
N CYS A 71 10.32 -13.29 -8.91
CA CYS A 71 10.97 -14.23 -9.82
C CYS A 71 10.44 -14.06 -11.25
N ILE A 72 11.31 -14.32 -12.22
CA ILE A 72 10.93 -14.54 -13.61
C ILE A 72 10.75 -16.05 -13.79
N THR A 73 9.58 -16.46 -14.25
CA THR A 73 9.27 -17.84 -14.62
C THR A 73 9.22 -17.97 -16.14
N SER A 74 9.69 -19.12 -16.66
CA SER A 74 9.55 -19.49 -18.07
C SER A 74 8.56 -20.64 -18.20
N SER A 75 7.87 -20.75 -19.34
CA SER A 75 6.90 -21.82 -19.57
C SER A 75 7.51 -23.23 -19.60
N GLY A 76 8.83 -23.34 -19.81
CA GLY A 76 9.55 -24.62 -19.90
C GLY A 76 10.48 -24.96 -18.72
N VAL A 77 10.71 -24.03 -17.79
CA VAL A 77 11.58 -24.24 -16.62
C VAL A 77 10.92 -23.61 -15.39
N ALA A 78 10.80 -24.39 -14.31
CA ALA A 78 10.31 -23.90 -13.04
C ALA A 78 11.32 -22.88 -12.48
N VAL A 79 11.02 -21.59 -12.66
CA VAL A 79 11.88 -20.44 -12.28
C VAL A 79 13.14 -20.30 -13.14
N PHE A 80 13.41 -19.09 -13.65
CA PHE A 80 14.63 -18.76 -14.40
C PHE A 80 15.62 -17.94 -13.56
N ASN A 81 15.11 -16.98 -12.78
CA ASN A 81 15.90 -16.22 -11.82
C ASN A 81 14.96 -15.65 -10.74
N CYS A 82 15.40 -15.68 -9.49
CA CYS A 82 14.69 -15.08 -8.37
C CYS A 82 15.57 -14.01 -7.69
N LYS A 83 14.94 -12.98 -7.16
CA LYS A 83 15.58 -11.96 -6.31
C LYS A 83 14.76 -11.74 -5.06
N LEU A 84 15.45 -11.54 -3.93
CA LEU A 84 14.84 -11.02 -2.72
C LEU A 84 14.96 -9.50 -2.74
N VAL A 85 13.83 -8.80 -2.87
CA VAL A 85 13.80 -7.34 -3.02
C VAL A 85 12.93 -6.69 -1.95
N ARG A 86 13.22 -5.42 -1.67
CA ARG A 86 12.51 -4.62 -0.67
C ARG A 86 12.23 -3.23 -1.23
N PHE A 87 11.05 -2.69 -0.95
CA PHE A 87 10.79 -1.27 -1.16
C PHE A 87 11.60 -0.43 -0.16
N GLU A 88 12.18 0.68 -0.60
CA GLU A 88 12.90 1.63 0.26
C GLU A 88 12.04 2.88 0.49
N PRO A 89 11.41 3.03 1.68
CA PRO A 89 10.45 4.11 1.92
C PRO A 89 11.03 5.51 1.73
N LYS A 90 12.32 5.71 2.00
CA LYS A 90 12.97 7.02 1.88
C LYS A 90 12.92 7.60 0.46
N ALA A 91 12.85 6.75 -0.56
CA ALA A 91 12.79 7.15 -1.97
C ALA A 91 11.35 7.18 -2.54
N PHE A 92 10.31 7.20 -1.69
CA PHE A 92 8.90 7.23 -2.11
C PHE A 92 8.56 8.34 -3.12
N ARG A 93 9.26 9.47 -3.08
CA ARG A 93 9.03 10.60 -4.00
C ARG A 93 9.40 10.23 -5.44
N GLU A 94 10.51 9.51 -5.64
CA GLU A 94 10.91 9.04 -6.97
C GLU A 94 10.01 7.91 -7.45
N PHE A 95 9.61 7.01 -6.56
CA PHE A 95 8.61 5.98 -6.86
C PHE A 95 7.31 6.59 -7.42
N VAL A 96 6.75 7.58 -6.74
CA VAL A 96 5.53 8.29 -7.18
C VAL A 96 5.77 9.13 -8.44
N ALA A 97 6.98 9.62 -8.69
CA ALA A 97 7.31 10.34 -9.92
C ALA A 97 7.41 9.42 -11.15
N VAL A 98 7.78 8.14 -10.97
CA VAL A 98 7.94 7.17 -12.06
C VAL A 98 6.65 6.37 -12.32
N GLU A 99 6.07 5.77 -11.29
CA GLU A 99 4.81 4.99 -11.41
C GLU A 99 3.55 5.86 -11.43
N GLY A 100 3.66 7.13 -11.06
CA GLY A 100 2.53 7.95 -10.67
C GLY A 100 1.95 7.52 -9.31
N TRP A 101 0.80 8.10 -8.97
CA TRP A 101 0.03 7.71 -7.79
C TRP A 101 -1.30 7.08 -8.23
N ARG A 102 -1.56 5.81 -7.85
CA ARG A 102 -2.75 5.05 -8.34
C ARG A 102 -3.43 4.19 -7.26
N TYR A 103 -3.92 4.81 -6.18
CA TYR A 103 -4.40 4.09 -4.98
C TYR A 103 -5.64 4.72 -4.31
N TRP A 104 -6.75 4.85 -5.06
CA TRP A 104 -8.04 5.43 -4.62
C TRP A 104 -8.45 5.13 -3.15
N TRP A 105 -9.05 6.11 -2.46
CA TRP A 105 -9.63 6.01 -1.10
C TRP A 105 -10.28 4.66 -0.85
N LEU A 106 -11.36 4.36 -1.59
CA LEU A 106 -12.20 3.18 -1.38
C LEU A 106 -11.38 1.89 -1.39
N ALA A 107 -10.37 1.84 -2.25
CA ALA A 107 -9.50 0.70 -2.40
C ALA A 107 -8.67 0.43 -1.12
N ASN A 108 -8.25 1.46 -0.37
CA ASN A 108 -7.49 1.27 0.88
C ASN A 108 -8.37 1.06 2.12
N ARG A 109 -9.67 1.40 2.05
CA ARG A 109 -10.67 1.21 3.12
C ARG A 109 -11.45 -0.10 3.00
N ILE A 110 -12.02 -0.32 1.83
CA ILE A 110 -12.94 -1.41 1.48
C ILE A 110 -12.28 -2.16 0.32
N SER A 111 -11.17 -2.84 0.65
CA SER A 111 -10.33 -3.50 -0.35
C SER A 111 -10.89 -4.85 -0.77
N PHE A 112 -11.85 -4.86 -1.69
CA PHE A 112 -12.17 -6.08 -2.44
C PHE A 112 -11.02 -6.40 -3.40
N ASN A 113 -10.18 -7.37 -3.04
CA ASN A 113 -9.19 -7.91 -3.96
C ASN A 113 -9.85 -8.92 -4.90
N LEU A 114 -10.40 -8.40 -6.01
CA LEU A 114 -10.97 -9.22 -7.09
C LEU A 114 -9.90 -9.74 -8.07
N GLY A 115 -8.61 -9.54 -7.76
CA GLY A 115 -7.47 -10.04 -8.53
C GLY A 115 -6.96 -11.42 -8.08
N TYR A 116 -5.81 -11.82 -8.62
CA TYR A 116 -5.16 -13.10 -8.28
C TYR A 116 -4.80 -13.18 -6.79
N ARG A 117 -4.92 -14.39 -6.22
CA ARG A 117 -4.81 -14.72 -4.78
C ARG A 117 -3.52 -14.27 -4.06
N GLU A 118 -2.48 -13.89 -4.78
CA GLU A 118 -1.13 -13.63 -4.27
C GLU A 118 -0.83 -12.16 -3.96
N GLU A 119 -1.59 -11.18 -4.50
CA GLU A 119 -1.13 -9.78 -4.51
C GLU A 119 -2.18 -8.75 -4.08
N TYR A 120 -1.77 -7.87 -3.16
CA TYR A 120 -2.43 -6.58 -2.96
C TYR A 120 -1.94 -5.58 -4.03
N ARG A 121 -2.75 -5.37 -5.07
CA ARG A 121 -2.60 -4.29 -6.08
C ARG A 121 -1.34 -4.29 -6.96
N GLY A 122 -0.66 -5.42 -7.15
CA GLY A 122 0.45 -5.46 -8.10
C GLY A 122 1.77 -4.91 -7.56
N MET A 123 1.91 -4.64 -6.25
CA MET A 123 3.19 -4.11 -5.71
C MET A 123 4.35 -5.11 -5.91
N LYS A 124 4.07 -6.42 -5.83
CA LYS A 124 5.07 -7.47 -6.08
C LYS A 124 5.40 -7.56 -7.57
N ASP A 125 4.42 -7.36 -8.46
CA ASP A 125 4.66 -7.17 -9.90
C ASP A 125 5.50 -5.92 -10.23
N ILE A 126 5.21 -4.77 -9.60
CA ILE A 126 5.99 -3.53 -9.75
C ILE A 126 7.43 -3.74 -9.28
N LEU A 127 7.62 -4.30 -8.08
CA LEU A 127 8.94 -4.63 -7.55
C LEU A 127 9.68 -5.63 -8.46
N ARG A 128 8.97 -6.61 -9.04
CA ARG A 128 9.54 -7.53 -10.04
C ARG A 128 10.02 -6.78 -11.29
N GLY A 129 9.21 -5.89 -11.84
CA GLY A 129 9.56 -5.09 -13.01
C GLY A 129 10.85 -4.28 -12.81
N TYR A 130 10.98 -3.63 -11.64
CA TYR A 130 12.17 -2.84 -11.32
C TYR A 130 13.39 -3.68 -10.90
N ALA A 131 13.21 -4.83 -10.23
CA ALA A 131 14.29 -5.73 -9.81
C ALA A 131 15.10 -6.32 -10.98
N PHE A 132 14.46 -6.43 -12.13
CA PHE A 132 15.01 -6.96 -13.38
C PHE A 132 15.17 -5.88 -14.46
N SER A 133 14.99 -4.60 -14.11
CA SER A 133 15.26 -3.48 -15.03
C SER A 133 16.77 -3.29 -15.22
N SER A 134 17.17 -2.83 -16.41
CA SER A 134 18.55 -2.41 -16.67
C SER A 134 18.95 -1.13 -15.94
N LYS A 135 17.96 -0.30 -15.56
CA LYS A 135 18.16 0.90 -14.75
C LYS A 135 17.86 0.60 -13.28
N GLN A 136 18.81 0.92 -12.41
CA GLN A 136 18.60 0.89 -10.96
C GLN A 136 17.80 2.11 -10.50
N TYR A 137 16.92 1.93 -9.52
CA TYR A 137 16.09 2.98 -8.93
C TYR A 137 16.22 2.93 -7.40
N PRO A 138 16.32 4.07 -6.70
CA PRO A 138 16.60 4.10 -5.26
C PRO A 138 15.43 3.67 -4.38
N PHE A 139 14.22 3.53 -4.94
CA PHE A 139 13.03 3.02 -4.23
C PHE A 139 12.96 1.49 -4.15
N ILE A 140 13.88 0.77 -4.80
CA ILE A 140 14.00 -0.68 -4.71
C ILE A 140 15.42 -1.07 -4.27
N VAL A 141 15.49 -1.97 -3.29
CA VAL A 141 16.74 -2.56 -2.81
C VAL A 141 16.71 -4.05 -3.11
N VAL A 142 17.64 -4.53 -3.94
CA VAL A 142 17.91 -5.96 -4.09
C VAL A 142 18.78 -6.38 -2.91
N LEU A 143 18.28 -7.29 -2.08
CA LEU A 143 18.96 -7.77 -0.87
C LEU A 143 19.82 -9.01 -1.16
N ARG A 144 19.34 -9.87 -2.06
CA ARG A 144 20.06 -11.06 -2.54
C ARG A 144 19.51 -11.47 -3.89
N ASP A 145 20.40 -11.81 -4.81
CA ASP A 145 20.03 -12.70 -5.91
C ASP A 145 19.85 -14.13 -5.34
N ILE A 146 18.90 -14.87 -5.90
CA ILE A 146 18.61 -16.26 -5.53
C ILE A 146 18.81 -17.07 -6.79
N ASP A 147 20.06 -17.46 -6.98
CA ASP A 147 20.43 -18.52 -7.89
C ASP A 147 19.98 -19.85 -7.25
N GLU A 148 19.32 -20.70 -8.03
CA GLU A 148 18.94 -22.05 -7.61
C GLU A 148 20.11 -22.99 -7.96
N GLU A 149 20.87 -23.41 -6.93
CA GLU A 149 21.77 -24.58 -6.97
C GLU A 149 20.98 -25.89 -6.96
#